data_AF-A0A933WMB2-F1
#
_entry.id   AF-A0A933WMB2-F1
#
_cell.length_a   1.000
_cell.length_b   1.000
_cell.length_c   1.000
_cell.angle_alpha   90.00
_cell.angle_beta   90.00
_cell.angle_gamma   90.00
#
_symmetry.space_group_name_H-M   'P 1'
#
loop_
_entity.id
_entity.type
_entity.pdbx_description
1 polymer ?
#
loop_
_entity_poly.entity_id
_entity_poly.type
_entity_poly.pdbx_seq_one_letter_code
_entity_poly.pdbx_strand_id
1 'polypeptide(L)'
;MKKILRTLIGHGHNLATRCWAMTVLAVYWLNRRSLGNAEMQSSLDELNKVLFYLGLFCIAVIILAGSGRTFYPTDVKKIFDQKREKDRIRQLMRMYLSLFLFFFIVIHWRFFFFGVVKEIFYLDLFFIAVMLPLEIERSLRFRYIGNTYGKDPEKLERIWKMMMFVWHIVLMSALTAGTYWQYTIVFK
;
A
#
# COMPACT_ATOMS: atom_id res chain seq x y z
N MET A 1 -24.53 4.99 -7.91
CA MET A 1 -23.22 5.71 -7.91
C MET A 1 -22.55 5.83 -6.54
N LYS A 2 -23.22 6.32 -5.48
CA LYS A 2 -22.61 6.54 -4.14
C LYS A 2 -21.87 5.31 -3.53
N LYS A 3 -22.37 4.09 -3.74
CA LYS A 3 -21.76 2.85 -3.22
C LYS A 3 -20.48 2.45 -3.96
N ILE A 4 -20.43 2.61 -5.27
CA ILE A 4 -19.27 2.31 -6.12
C ILE A 4 -18.15 3.30 -5.81
N LEU A 5 -18.45 4.60 -5.76
CA LEU A 5 -17.48 5.64 -5.44
C LEU A 5 -16.86 5.44 -4.04
N ARG A 6 -17.68 5.13 -3.03
CA ARG A 6 -17.18 4.82 -1.67
C ARG A 6 -16.27 3.58 -1.65
N THR A 7 -16.58 2.59 -2.48
CA THR A 7 -15.76 1.38 -2.63
C THR A 7 -14.43 1.74 -3.29
N LEU A 8 -14.46 2.46 -4.41
CA LEU A 8 -13.28 2.92 -5.15
C LEU A 8 -12.35 3.78 -4.29
N ILE A 9 -12.89 4.76 -3.57
CA ILE A 9 -12.09 5.61 -2.65
C ILE A 9 -11.40 4.74 -1.61
N GLY A 10 -12.17 3.87 -0.95
CA GLY A 10 -11.63 3.05 0.12
C GLY A 10 -10.60 2.01 -0.32
N HIS A 11 -10.75 1.49 -1.53
CA HIS A 11 -9.82 0.54 -2.14
C HIS A 11 -8.60 1.27 -2.69
N GLY A 12 -8.81 2.43 -3.32
CA GLY A 12 -7.80 3.33 -3.85
C GLY A 12 -6.81 3.80 -2.79
N HIS A 13 -7.27 4.14 -1.59
CA HIS A 13 -6.39 4.48 -0.47
C HIS A 13 -5.43 3.33 -0.12
N ASN A 14 -5.97 2.14 0.16
CA ASN A 14 -5.17 0.97 0.56
C ASN A 14 -4.20 0.54 -0.56
N LEU A 15 -4.68 0.60 -1.80
CA LEU A 15 -3.88 0.40 -3.00
C LEU A 15 -2.72 1.39 -3.04
N ALA A 16 -3.00 2.68 -3.01
CA ALA A 16 -2.00 3.73 -3.16
C ALA A 16 -0.95 3.65 -2.04
N THR A 17 -1.32 3.32 -0.80
CA THR A 17 -0.36 3.07 0.28
C THR A 17 0.64 1.98 -0.06
N ARG A 18 0.18 0.90 -0.69
CA ARG A 18 1.07 -0.20 -1.08
C ARG A 18 1.92 0.19 -2.27
N CYS A 19 1.34 0.74 -3.32
CA CYS A 19 2.11 1.22 -4.47
C CYS A 19 3.20 2.21 -4.04
N TRP A 20 2.89 3.13 -3.12
CA TRP A 20 3.90 4.01 -2.52
C TRP A 20 5.03 3.20 -1.85
N ALA A 21 4.71 2.29 -0.93
CA ALA A 21 5.73 1.50 -0.23
C ALA A 21 6.61 0.70 -1.21
N MET A 22 6.02 0.23 -2.31
CA MET A 22 6.71 -0.50 -3.38
C MET A 22 7.69 0.40 -4.12
N THR A 23 7.30 1.65 -4.42
CA THR A 23 8.23 2.62 -5.02
C THR A 23 9.42 2.91 -4.11
N VAL A 24 9.22 2.98 -2.78
CA VAL A 24 10.31 3.19 -1.81
C VAL A 24 11.33 2.06 -1.87
N LEU A 25 10.84 0.82 -1.81
CA LEU A 25 11.70 -0.36 -1.87
C LEU A 25 12.39 -0.52 -3.23
N ALA A 26 11.67 -0.24 -4.32
CA ALA A 26 12.20 -0.29 -5.67
C ALA A 26 13.36 0.71 -5.85
N VAL A 27 13.18 1.97 -5.44
CA VAL A 27 14.23 2.99 -5.52
C VAL A 27 15.47 2.57 -4.73
N TYR A 28 15.30 2.06 -3.51
CA TYR A 28 16.41 1.57 -2.72
C TYR A 28 17.17 0.43 -3.41
N TRP A 29 16.45 -0.57 -3.91
CA TRP A 29 17.04 -1.75 -4.54
C TRP A 29 17.77 -1.39 -5.84
N LEU A 30 17.14 -0.61 -6.71
CA LEU A 30 17.70 -0.21 -8.00
C LEU A 30 18.93 0.68 -7.81
N ASN A 31 18.91 1.62 -6.86
CA ASN A 31 20.09 2.39 -6.51
C ASN A 31 21.23 1.52 -5.98
N ARG A 32 20.93 0.50 -5.17
CA ARG A 32 21.98 -0.44 -4.71
C ARG A 32 22.58 -1.23 -5.87
N ARG A 33 21.80 -1.51 -6.92
CA ARG A 33 22.27 -2.19 -8.13
C ARG A 33 23.05 -1.28 -9.07
N SER A 34 22.67 0.00 -9.20
CA SER A 34 23.40 0.96 -10.04
C SER A 34 24.83 1.18 -9.54
N LEU A 35 25.05 1.18 -8.22
CA LEU A 35 26.39 1.26 -7.61
C LEU A 35 27.32 0.10 -8.00
N GLY A 36 26.77 -1.05 -8.42
CA GLY A 36 27.54 -2.23 -8.81
C GLY A 36 27.77 -2.37 -10.32
N ASN A 37 27.09 -1.58 -11.17
CA ASN A 37 27.09 -1.71 -12.63
C ASN A 37 27.07 -0.33 -13.31
N ALA A 38 28.24 0.20 -13.64
CA ALA A 38 28.40 1.54 -14.24
C ALA A 38 27.63 1.71 -15.56
N GLU A 39 27.58 0.66 -16.40
CA GLU A 39 26.87 0.68 -17.68
C GLU A 39 25.35 0.89 -17.52
N MET A 40 24.77 0.43 -16.42
CA MET A 40 23.33 0.52 -16.16
C MET A 40 22.94 1.77 -15.36
N GLN A 41 23.92 2.53 -14.85
CA GLN A 41 23.68 3.60 -13.90
C GLN A 41 22.71 4.67 -14.45
N SER A 42 22.97 5.18 -15.66
CA SER A 42 22.11 6.21 -16.28
C SER A 42 20.66 5.75 -16.43
N SER A 43 20.44 4.52 -16.90
CA SER A 43 19.09 3.97 -17.11
C SER A 43 18.36 3.74 -15.77
N LEU A 44 19.07 3.29 -14.75
CA LEU A 44 18.52 3.05 -13.41
C LEU A 44 18.22 4.35 -12.67
N ASP A 45 19.01 5.41 -12.89
CA ASP A 45 18.79 6.72 -12.28
C ASP A 45 17.54 7.41 -12.84
N GLU A 46 17.31 7.31 -14.15
CA GLU A 46 16.07 7.79 -14.77
C GLU A 46 14.85 7.03 -14.23
N LEU A 47 14.97 5.70 -14.10
CA LEU A 47 13.93 4.86 -13.51
C LEU A 47 13.62 5.24 -12.05
N ASN A 48 14.65 5.50 -11.24
CA ASN A 48 14.49 5.96 -9.86
C ASN A 48 13.67 7.25 -9.77
N LYS A 49 13.88 8.20 -10.69
CA LYS A 49 13.09 9.44 -10.77
C LYS A 49 11.63 9.16 -11.10
N VAL A 50 11.35 8.29 -12.07
CA VAL A 50 9.96 7.91 -12.42
C VAL A 50 9.25 7.26 -11.24
N LEU A 51 9.91 6.34 -10.54
CA LEU A 51 9.37 5.67 -9.35
C LEU A 51 9.11 6.66 -8.20
N PHE A 52 9.99 7.64 -8.01
CA PHE A 52 9.80 8.70 -7.02
C PHE A 52 8.53 9.51 -7.30
N TYR A 53 8.34 9.99 -8.53
CA TYR A 53 7.14 10.75 -8.89
C TYR A 53 5.86 9.90 -8.82
N LEU A 54 5.94 8.61 -9.15
CA LEU A 54 4.84 7.66 -8.93
C LEU A 54 4.51 7.52 -7.44
N GLY A 55 5.53 7.53 -6.56
CA GLY A 55 5.36 7.54 -5.11
C GLY A 55 4.62 8.79 -4.63
N LEU A 56 4.98 9.98 -5.13
CA LEU A 56 4.28 11.23 -4.82
C LEU A 56 2.82 11.22 -5.29
N PHE A 57 2.56 10.70 -6.49
CA PHE A 57 1.21 10.51 -6.98
C PHE A 57 0.41 9.57 -6.06
N CYS A 58 1.00 8.48 -5.59
CA CYS A 58 0.37 7.58 -4.63
C CYS A 58 0.03 8.32 -3.32
N ILE A 59 0.93 9.15 -2.80
CA ILE A 59 0.66 9.97 -1.60
C ILE A 59 -0.55 10.89 -1.82
N ALA A 60 -0.64 11.56 -2.97
CA ALA A 60 -1.80 12.39 -3.30
C ALA A 60 -3.10 11.57 -3.24
N VAL A 61 -3.11 10.36 -3.83
CA VAL A 61 -4.27 9.45 -3.77
C VAL A 61 -4.55 9.01 -2.33
N ILE A 62 -3.54 8.70 -1.51
CA ILE A 62 -3.70 8.33 -0.10
C ILE A 62 -4.39 9.45 0.67
N ILE A 63 -3.95 10.69 0.51
CA ILE A 63 -4.51 11.86 1.22
C ILE A 63 -5.95 12.12 0.76
N LEU A 64 -6.17 12.19 -0.55
CA LEU A 64 -7.50 12.43 -1.14
C LEU A 64 -8.49 11.34 -0.71
N ALA A 65 -8.09 10.08 -0.79
CA ALA A 65 -8.95 8.96 -0.44
C ALA A 65 -9.08 8.71 1.07
N GLY A 66 -8.06 9.09 1.85
CA GLY A 66 -8.03 8.98 3.30
C GLY A 66 -8.91 10.00 3.99
N SER A 67 -8.92 11.25 3.48
CA SER A 67 -9.78 12.33 4.00
C SER A 67 -11.25 11.90 4.07
N GLY A 68 -11.77 11.23 3.03
CA GLY A 68 -13.15 10.74 2.98
C GLY A 68 -13.50 9.63 3.97
N ARG A 69 -12.55 9.01 4.68
CA ARG A 69 -12.82 7.98 5.71
C ARG A 69 -12.71 8.51 7.13
N THR A 70 -11.83 9.48 7.37
CA THR A 70 -11.67 10.12 8.69
C THR A 70 -12.91 10.92 9.06
N PHE A 71 -13.61 11.50 8.07
CA PHE A 71 -14.80 12.34 8.31
C PHE A 71 -16.14 11.61 8.26
N TYR A 72 -16.18 10.32 7.88
CA TYR A 72 -17.42 9.53 7.84
C TYR A 72 -17.29 8.31 8.76
N PRO A 73 -17.77 8.37 10.01
CA PRO A 73 -17.83 7.21 10.86
C PRO A 73 -18.79 6.20 10.21
N THR A 74 -18.25 5.20 9.53
CA THR A 74 -19.01 3.99 9.23
C THR A 74 -19.37 3.35 10.56
N ASP A 75 -20.66 3.05 10.78
CA ASP A 75 -21.15 2.30 11.94
C ASP A 75 -20.13 1.23 12.35
N VAL A 76 -19.45 1.45 13.47
CA VAL A 76 -18.45 0.51 13.99
C VAL A 76 -19.08 -0.87 14.19
N LYS A 77 -20.38 -0.90 14.50
CA LYS A 77 -21.23 -2.10 14.54
C LYS A 77 -21.21 -2.92 13.24
N LYS A 78 -21.12 -2.27 12.06
CA LYS A 78 -21.02 -2.96 10.75
C LYS A 78 -19.62 -3.51 10.49
N ILE A 79 -18.58 -3.00 11.16
CA ILE A 79 -17.20 -3.46 11.01
C ILE A 79 -17.01 -4.82 11.71
N PHE A 80 -17.75 -5.10 12.78
CA PHE A 80 -17.64 -6.35 13.55
C PHE A 80 -18.64 -7.44 13.14
N ASP A 81 -19.39 -7.24 12.05
CA ASP A 81 -20.30 -8.24 11.49
C ASP A 81 -19.51 -9.38 10.82
N GLN A 82 -19.50 -10.56 11.46
CA GLN A 82 -18.80 -11.76 10.98
C GLN A 82 -19.28 -12.21 9.60
N LYS A 83 -20.57 -12.02 9.27
CA LYS A 83 -21.12 -12.40 7.95
C LYS A 83 -20.48 -11.57 6.84
N ARG A 84 -20.13 -10.31 7.13
CA ARG A 84 -19.41 -9.41 6.22
C ARG A 84 -17.88 -9.58 6.24
N GLU A 85 -17.31 -10.35 7.17
CA GLU A 85 -15.87 -10.61 7.20
C GLU A 85 -15.43 -11.44 5.98
N LYS A 86 -16.11 -12.55 5.71
CA LYS A 86 -15.81 -13.43 4.55
C LYS A 86 -15.90 -12.67 3.23
N ASP A 87 -16.93 -11.84 3.06
CA ASP A 87 -17.09 -11.04 1.85
C ASP A 87 -16.01 -9.96 1.71
N ARG A 88 -15.61 -9.31 2.81
CA ARG A 88 -14.48 -8.37 2.83
C ARG A 88 -13.18 -9.04 2.46
N ILE A 89 -12.89 -10.23 2.99
CA ILE A 89 -11.67 -11.00 2.65
C ILE A 89 -11.68 -11.36 1.16
N ARG A 90 -12.79 -11.90 0.64
CA ARG A 90 -12.92 -12.25 -0.79
C ARG A 90 -12.80 -11.03 -1.70
N GLN A 91 -13.32 -9.88 -1.27
CA GLN A 91 -13.19 -8.63 -2.00
C GLN A 91 -11.75 -8.09 -1.95
N LEU A 92 -11.09 -8.10 -0.79
CA LEU A 92 -9.67 -7.75 -0.63
C LEU A 92 -8.84 -8.61 -1.58
N MET A 93 -8.99 -9.93 -1.51
CA MET A 93 -8.25 -10.90 -2.34
C MET A 93 -8.40 -10.61 -3.83
N ARG A 94 -9.63 -10.37 -4.32
CA ARG A 94 -9.87 -10.00 -5.73
C ARG A 94 -9.18 -8.69 -6.11
N MET A 95 -9.25 -7.68 -5.24
CA MET A 95 -8.56 -6.41 -5.46
C MET A 95 -7.04 -6.60 -5.56
N TYR A 96 -6.42 -7.39 -4.68
CA TYR A 96 -4.98 -7.67 -4.77
C TYR A 96 -4.61 -8.40 -6.03
N LEU A 97 -5.40 -9.39 -6.43
CA LEU A 97 -5.11 -10.14 -7.63
C LEU A 97 -5.16 -9.22 -8.87
N SER A 98 -6.20 -8.38 -8.97
CA SER A 98 -6.32 -7.39 -10.04
C SER A 98 -5.17 -6.38 -10.03
N LEU A 99 -4.73 -5.97 -8.84
CA LEU A 99 -3.63 -5.04 -8.70
C LEU A 99 -2.29 -5.62 -9.03
N PHE A 100 -2.05 -6.82 -8.54
CA PHE A 100 -0.89 -7.59 -8.86
C PHE A 100 -0.81 -7.75 -10.37
N LEU A 101 -1.87 -8.21 -11.02
CA LEU A 101 -1.91 -8.34 -12.48
C LEU A 101 -1.67 -7.01 -13.20
N PHE A 102 -2.37 -5.94 -12.83
CA PHE A 102 -2.22 -4.64 -13.49
C PHE A 102 -0.81 -4.07 -13.32
N PHE A 103 -0.31 -4.05 -12.09
CA PHE A 103 0.99 -3.47 -11.76
C PHE A 103 2.11 -4.32 -12.35
N PHE A 104 2.02 -5.65 -12.23
CA PHE A 104 2.96 -6.60 -12.83
C PHE A 104 3.01 -6.42 -14.34
N ILE A 105 1.86 -6.37 -15.03
CA ILE A 105 1.81 -6.19 -16.49
C ILE A 105 2.37 -4.81 -16.89
N VAL A 106 1.96 -3.73 -16.23
CA VAL A 106 2.40 -2.37 -16.61
C VAL A 106 3.89 -2.17 -16.36
N ILE A 107 4.41 -2.66 -15.23
CA ILE A 107 5.84 -2.60 -14.91
C ILE A 107 6.61 -3.52 -15.85
N HIS A 108 6.25 -4.80 -15.95
CA HIS A 108 6.96 -5.72 -16.84
C HIS A 108 6.95 -5.24 -18.29
N TRP A 109 5.82 -4.76 -18.82
CA TRP A 109 5.74 -4.23 -20.18
C TRP A 109 6.68 -3.05 -20.39
N ARG A 110 6.67 -2.09 -19.46
CA ARG A 110 7.46 -0.87 -19.60
C ARG A 110 8.96 -1.14 -19.48
N PHE A 111 9.36 -2.18 -18.74
CA PHE A 111 10.76 -2.47 -18.46
C PHE A 111 11.34 -3.67 -19.20
N PHE A 112 10.49 -4.43 -19.90
CA PHE A 112 10.92 -5.48 -20.82
C PHE A 112 11.95 -4.96 -21.83
N PHE A 113 11.74 -3.73 -22.32
CA PHE A 113 12.60 -3.10 -23.32
C PHE A 113 13.93 -2.57 -22.79
N PHE A 114 14.13 -2.51 -21.47
CA PHE A 114 15.33 -1.96 -20.85
C PHE A 114 16.34 -3.03 -20.39
N GLY A 115 16.07 -4.33 -20.65
CA GLY A 115 16.97 -5.42 -20.29
C GLY A 115 17.04 -5.74 -18.78
N VAL A 116 16.25 -5.05 -17.95
CA VAL A 116 16.22 -5.17 -16.47
C VAL A 116 15.18 -6.19 -15.97
N VAL A 117 14.80 -7.15 -16.84
CA VAL A 117 13.66 -8.05 -16.62
C VAL A 117 13.86 -8.94 -15.40
N LYS A 118 15.09 -9.40 -15.14
CA LYS A 118 15.39 -10.29 -14.02
C LYS A 118 15.24 -9.58 -12.68
N GLU A 119 15.72 -8.34 -12.59
CA GLU A 119 15.70 -7.54 -11.37
C GLU A 119 14.27 -7.20 -10.97
N ILE A 120 13.42 -6.89 -11.95
CA ILE A 120 12.00 -6.60 -11.75
C ILE A 120 11.24 -7.85 -11.34
N PHE A 121 11.57 -8.99 -11.94
CA PHE A 121 10.99 -10.27 -11.53
C PHE A 121 11.31 -10.61 -10.06
N TYR A 122 12.55 -10.41 -9.62
CA TYR A 122 12.91 -10.62 -8.21
C TYR A 122 12.23 -9.63 -7.27
N LEU A 123 12.10 -8.38 -7.70
CA LEU A 123 11.36 -7.36 -6.96
C LEU A 123 9.90 -7.80 -6.77
N ASP A 124 9.26 -8.31 -7.82
CA ASP A 124 7.88 -8.82 -7.77
C ASP A 124 7.74 -10.05 -6.88
N LEU A 125 8.68 -10.99 -6.91
CA LEU A 125 8.69 -12.13 -5.99
C LEU A 125 8.83 -11.69 -4.53
N PHE A 126 9.75 -10.76 -4.25
CA PHE A 126 9.93 -10.19 -2.92
C PHE A 126 8.64 -9.52 -2.45
N PHE A 127 7.95 -8.80 -3.33
CA PHE A 127 6.69 -8.16 -3.01
C PHE A 127 5.57 -9.15 -2.69
N ILE A 128 5.45 -10.25 -3.44
CA ILE A 128 4.48 -11.32 -3.11
C ILE A 128 4.81 -11.90 -1.72
N ALA A 129 6.08 -12.20 -1.46
CA ALA A 129 6.51 -12.82 -0.21
C ALA A 129 6.28 -11.92 1.02
N VAL A 130 6.40 -10.60 0.89
CA VAL A 130 6.26 -9.65 2.00
C VAL A 130 4.83 -9.11 2.14
N MET A 131 4.15 -8.78 1.04
CA MET A 131 2.81 -8.19 1.09
C MET A 131 1.76 -9.22 1.49
N LEU A 132 1.85 -10.47 1.00
CA LEU A 132 0.82 -11.48 1.26
C LEU A 132 0.68 -11.77 2.77
N PRO A 133 1.76 -11.97 3.55
CA PRO A 133 1.66 -12.17 5.00
C PRO A 133 1.14 -10.95 5.76
N LEU A 134 1.55 -9.72 5.39
CA LEU A 134 1.06 -8.48 6.01
C LEU A 134 -0.45 -8.31 5.83
N GLU A 135 -0.99 -8.74 4.68
CA GLU A 135 -2.42 -8.72 4.43
C GLU A 135 -3.20 -9.78 5.20
N ILE A 136 -2.62 -10.98 5.33
CA ILE A 136 -3.18 -12.02 6.18
C ILE A 136 -3.24 -11.50 7.62
N GLU A 137 -2.15 -10.94 8.14
CA GLU A 137 -2.09 -10.39 9.49
C GLU A 137 -3.10 -9.25 9.71
N ARG A 138 -3.23 -8.31 8.74
CA ARG A 138 -4.25 -7.26 8.77
C ARG A 138 -5.67 -7.85 8.84
N SER A 139 -5.95 -8.90 8.07
CA SER A 139 -7.26 -9.55 8.08
C SER A 139 -7.55 -10.25 9.41
N LEU A 140 -6.53 -10.86 10.03
CA LEU A 140 -6.63 -11.56 11.32
C LEU A 140 -6.81 -10.59 12.49
N ARG A 141 -6.24 -9.38 12.44
CA ARG A 141 -6.39 -8.36 13.49
C ARG A 141 -7.85 -7.97 13.73
N PHE A 142 -8.69 -7.94 12.69
CA PHE A 142 -10.12 -7.68 12.85
C PHE A 142 -10.83 -8.76 13.67
N ARG A 143 -10.34 -10.01 13.61
CA ARG A 143 -10.86 -11.13 14.39
C ARG A 143 -10.41 -11.06 15.86
N TYR A 144 -9.17 -10.62 16.10
CA TYR A 144 -8.64 -10.48 17.46
C TYR A 144 -9.30 -9.37 18.27
N ILE A 145 -9.59 -8.21 17.66
CA ILE A 145 -10.14 -7.06 18.40
C ILE A 145 -11.48 -7.40 19.08
N GLY A 146 -12.38 -8.13 18.41
CA GLY A 146 -13.66 -8.53 19.00
C GLY A 146 -13.53 -9.54 20.14
N ASN A 147 -12.50 -10.39 20.11
CA ASN A 147 -12.23 -11.36 21.17
C ASN A 147 -11.50 -10.73 22.37
N THR A 148 -10.58 -9.80 22.14
CA THR A 148 -9.71 -9.22 23.18
C THR A 148 -10.38 -8.09 23.95
N TYR A 149 -11.20 -7.24 23.30
CA TYR A 149 -11.71 -6.00 23.92
C TYR A 149 -13.16 -6.08 24.41
N GLY A 150 -13.79 -7.26 24.32
CA GLY A 150 -15.16 -7.51 24.78
C GLY A 150 -16.23 -7.16 23.73
N LYS A 151 -17.50 -7.35 24.10
CA LYS A 151 -18.67 -7.16 23.20
C LYS A 151 -19.36 -5.80 23.34
N ASP A 152 -18.89 -4.94 24.23
CA ASP A 152 -19.46 -3.61 24.43
C ASP A 152 -19.16 -2.72 23.21
N PRO A 153 -20.19 -2.34 22.43
CA PRO A 153 -20.02 -1.60 21.19
C PRO A 153 -19.46 -0.18 21.41
N GLU A 154 -19.75 0.47 22.53
CA GLU A 154 -19.30 1.84 22.80
C GLU A 154 -17.81 1.87 23.16
N LYS A 155 -17.38 0.92 23.99
CA LYS A 155 -15.97 0.72 24.33
C LYS A 155 -15.15 0.33 23.11
N LEU A 156 -15.67 -0.58 22.26
CA LEU A 156 -15.01 -0.97 21.01
C LEU A 156 -14.85 0.21 20.05
N GLU A 157 -15.87 1.07 19.93
CA GLU A 157 -15.80 2.27 19.10
C GLU A 157 -14.71 3.23 19.58
N ARG A 158 -14.61 3.47 20.89
CA ARG A 158 -13.57 4.35 21.46
C ARG A 158 -12.17 3.80 21.19
N ILE A 159 -11.94 2.51 21.45
CA ILE A 159 -10.66 1.85 21.20
C ILE A 159 -10.31 1.89 19.72
N TRP A 160 -11.28 1.60 18.85
CA TRP A 160 -11.07 1.62 17.41
C TRP A 160 -10.69 3.02 16.91
N LYS A 161 -11.36 4.08 17.37
CA LYS A 161 -11.02 5.47 17.00
C LYS A 161 -9.61 5.86 17.45
N MET A 162 -9.24 5.54 18.70
CA MET A 162 -7.90 5.83 19.21
C MET A 162 -6.83 5.07 18.44
N MET A 163 -7.05 3.78 18.20
CA MET A 163 -6.16 2.94 17.40
C MET A 163 -6.03 3.49 15.98
N MET A 164 -7.13 3.83 15.32
CA MET A 164 -7.12 4.43 13.98
C MET A 164 -6.35 5.74 13.94
N PHE A 165 -6.48 6.60 14.95
CA PHE A 165 -5.71 7.83 15.05
C PHE A 165 -4.20 7.56 15.12
N VAL A 166 -3.78 6.66 16.02
CA VAL A 166 -2.37 6.24 16.13
C VAL A 166 -1.86 5.68 14.80
N TRP A 167 -2.64 4.84 14.12
CA TRP A 167 -2.27 4.30 12.80
C TRP A 167 -2.07 5.40 11.74
N HIS A 168 -2.87 6.47 11.76
CA HIS A 168 -2.67 7.57 10.83
C HIS A 168 -1.38 8.34 11.12
N ILE A 169 -1.04 8.55 12.40
CA ILE A 169 0.24 9.18 12.76
C ILE A 169 1.40 8.32 12.27
N VAL A 170 1.37 7.01 12.53
CA VAL A 170 2.39 6.06 12.09
C VAL A 170 2.48 6.05 10.56
N LEU A 171 1.34 5.99 9.85
CA LEU A 171 1.28 6.03 8.40
C LEU A 171 1.90 7.31 7.85
N MET A 172 1.48 8.49 8.34
CA MET A 172 2.00 9.77 7.86
C MET A 172 3.50 9.91 8.14
N SER A 173 3.96 9.45 9.31
CA SER A 173 5.39 9.42 9.64
C SER A 173 6.18 8.54 8.68
N ALA A 174 5.67 7.35 8.36
CA ALA A 174 6.27 6.44 7.39
C ALA A 174 6.27 7.06 5.98
N LEU A 175 5.16 7.67 5.55
CA LEU A 175 5.06 8.35 4.26
C LEU A 175 6.12 9.44 4.12
N THR A 176 6.24 10.32 5.13
CA THR A 176 7.23 11.40 5.13
C THR A 176 8.66 10.85 5.14
N ALA A 177 8.98 9.95 6.06
CA ALA A 177 10.33 9.40 6.20
C ALA A 177 10.76 8.61 4.94
N GLY A 178 9.89 7.74 4.42
CA GLY A 178 10.18 6.94 3.22
C GLY A 178 10.34 7.79 1.97
N THR A 179 9.51 8.82 1.80
CA THR A 179 9.60 9.73 0.64
C THR A 179 10.83 10.62 0.72
N TYR A 180 11.15 11.14 1.91
CA TYR A 180 12.39 11.87 2.14
C TYR A 180 13.61 10.99 1.83
N TRP A 181 13.60 9.75 2.30
CA TRP A 181 14.69 8.82 2.00
C TRP A 181 14.82 8.53 0.49
N GLN A 182 13.73 8.28 -0.22
CA GLN A 182 13.76 8.16 -1.69
C GLN A 182 14.35 9.42 -2.35
N TYR A 183 13.92 10.60 -1.92
CA TYR A 183 14.44 11.87 -2.43
C TYR A 183 15.96 11.96 -2.28
N THR A 184 16.49 11.60 -1.10
CA THR A 184 17.94 11.57 -0.86
C THR A 184 18.67 10.50 -1.66
N ILE A 185 18.00 9.54 -2.28
CA ILE A 185 18.63 8.57 -3.17
C ILE A 185 18.60 9.07 -4.62
N VAL A 186 17.47 9.61 -5.04
CA VAL A 186 17.16 9.95 -6.44
C VAL A 186 17.83 11.24 -6.91
N PHE A 187 18.04 12.21 -6.01
CA PHE A 187 18.54 13.56 -6.33
C PHE A 187 19.91 13.86 -5.70
N LYS A 188 20.73 12.82 -5.52
CA LYS A 188 22.13 12.96 -5.12
C LYS A 188 23.01 13.44 -6.28
#